data_AF-A0A9E0KEU2-F1
#
_entry.id   AF-A0A9E0KEU2-F1
#
_cell.length_a   1.000
_cell.length_b   1.000
_cell.length_c   1.000
_cell.angle_alpha   90.00
_cell.angle_beta   90.00
_cell.angle_gamma   90.00
#
_symmetry.space_group_name_H-M   'P 1'
#
loop_
_entity.id
_entity.type
_entity.pdbx_description
1 polymer ?
#
loop_
_entity_poly.entity_id
_entity_poly.type
_entity_poly.pdbx_seq_one_letter_code
_entity_poly.pdbx_strand_id
1 'polypeptide(L)'
;IATLNDQIAKLWQGGSNPPNDLLDQRDQALTELNKYIGATSVPLDDGTINVFMGNGQSLVLGAQTFELEAIQSKADASELTVGYKGTGIELPKTLLTGGSLGGALEMRDTLNKSQQQIGAIAVSLVSSFNAQHQQGVDRNGNPGKEFFGLDFNFPEFNTAFNVASGLNPGAPVTHPVNLQNLTPEQTEVVNRFALRALSQKVTNPEEIAAASGYVYQTGAANTGDGKVSSYSGLAGMSADLATALGTAPGITVTSDGAGNFTLAGAGLTTPPYSIIPAPGTTGGYKVVHTSPTGQQTDAGFEFTMTGTPAAGDQFRFRQRLPTDPFTETGDNSNLTQLAKLQTAEVVDVGGGKTTLQGAYGQLATMVGSKTNEVKVMKDAQTAILKDAVVSRENVSGVNLDEEAANLLKYQQAYQASSKVVQIAGSLFDSILQAVG
;
A
#
# COMPACT_ATOMS: atom_id res chain seq x y z
N ILE A 1 -30.32 -12.72 -19.22
CA ILE A 1 -31.17 -13.27 -18.13
C ILE A 1 -32.57 -12.65 -18.16
N ALA A 2 -32.75 -11.33 -17.96
CA ALA A 2 -34.07 -10.69 -17.98
C ALA A 2 -34.89 -10.97 -19.27
N THR A 3 -34.26 -10.90 -20.44
CA THR A 3 -34.91 -11.29 -21.71
C THR A 3 -35.35 -12.76 -21.73
N LEU A 4 -34.55 -13.67 -21.14
CA LEU A 4 -34.93 -15.08 -21.02
C LEU A 4 -36.07 -15.25 -20.03
N ASN A 5 -36.09 -14.51 -18.92
CA ASN A 5 -37.22 -14.50 -17.99
C ASN A 5 -38.52 -14.07 -18.68
N ASP A 6 -38.50 -13.01 -19.50
CA ASP A 6 -39.68 -12.56 -20.26
C ASP A 6 -40.16 -13.63 -21.25
N GLN A 7 -39.25 -14.30 -21.96
CA GLN A 7 -39.59 -15.40 -22.86
C GLN A 7 -40.17 -16.62 -22.12
N ILE A 8 -39.55 -16.99 -20.99
CA ILE A 8 -40.01 -18.09 -20.13
C ILE A 8 -41.39 -17.78 -19.59
N ALA A 9 -41.63 -16.59 -19.02
CA ALA A 9 -42.93 -16.21 -18.49
C ALA A 9 -44.05 -16.23 -19.56
N LYS A 10 -43.72 -15.84 -20.81
CA LYS A 10 -44.67 -15.86 -21.93
C LYS A 10 -45.06 -17.27 -22.36
N LEU A 11 -44.10 -18.19 -22.38
CA LEU A 11 -44.28 -19.58 -22.81
C LEU A 11 -44.79 -20.48 -21.69
N TRP A 12 -44.35 -20.23 -20.46
CA TRP A 12 -44.66 -20.97 -19.26
C TRP A 12 -45.71 -20.22 -18.45
N GLN A 13 -46.95 -20.20 -18.94
CA GLN A 13 -48.10 -19.62 -18.23
C GLN A 13 -48.64 -20.59 -17.14
N GLY A 14 -47.75 -21.24 -16.40
CA GLY A 14 -48.10 -22.34 -15.47
C GLY A 14 -48.58 -23.62 -16.17
N GLY A 15 -48.35 -23.76 -17.48
CA GLY A 15 -48.67 -24.96 -18.26
C GLY A 15 -47.73 -26.14 -17.98
N SER A 16 -48.15 -27.36 -18.35
CA SER A 16 -47.46 -28.62 -18.01
C SER A 16 -46.10 -28.86 -18.65
N ASN A 17 -45.72 -28.09 -19.69
CA ASN A 17 -44.45 -28.27 -20.41
C ASN A 17 -43.57 -27.01 -20.29
N PRO A 18 -42.59 -26.99 -19.37
CA PRO A 18 -41.63 -25.90 -19.27
C PRO A 18 -40.72 -25.83 -20.52
N PRO A 19 -40.29 -24.62 -20.94
CA PRO A 19 -39.37 -24.44 -22.07
C PRO A 19 -37.93 -24.75 -21.65
N ASN A 20 -37.58 -26.04 -21.61
CA ASN A 20 -36.29 -26.54 -21.08
C ASN A 20 -35.07 -25.84 -21.70
N ASP A 21 -35.04 -25.67 -23.03
CA ASP A 21 -33.91 -25.01 -23.71
C ASP A 21 -33.68 -23.57 -23.21
N LEU A 22 -34.75 -22.83 -22.86
CA LEU A 22 -34.65 -21.47 -22.34
C LEU A 22 -34.22 -21.46 -20.87
N LEU A 23 -34.66 -22.45 -20.10
CA LEU A 23 -34.21 -22.64 -18.72
C LEU A 23 -32.70 -22.93 -18.69
N ASP A 24 -32.22 -23.82 -19.57
CA ASP A 24 -30.80 -24.15 -19.70
C ASP A 24 -29.96 -22.94 -20.12
N GLN A 25 -30.42 -22.18 -21.12
CA GLN A 25 -29.76 -20.94 -21.54
C GLN A 25 -29.70 -19.91 -20.41
N ARG A 26 -30.75 -19.82 -19.57
CA ARG A 26 -30.79 -18.90 -18.43
C ARG A 26 -29.81 -19.33 -17.35
N ASP A 27 -29.75 -20.63 -17.07
CA ASP A 27 -28.86 -21.18 -16.05
C ASP A 27 -27.39 -21.08 -16.49
N GLN A 28 -27.11 -21.26 -17.79
CA GLN A 28 -25.80 -20.96 -18.37
C GLN A 28 -25.46 -19.47 -18.25
N ALA A 29 -26.39 -18.57 -18.57
CA ALA A 29 -26.17 -17.13 -18.44
C ALA A 29 -25.94 -16.72 -16.96
N LEU A 30 -26.63 -17.34 -16.01
CA LEU A 30 -26.41 -17.14 -14.58
C LEU A 30 -25.03 -17.67 -14.15
N THR A 31 -24.61 -18.82 -14.68
CA THR A 31 -23.27 -19.39 -14.44
C THR A 31 -22.18 -18.46 -14.97
N GLU A 32 -22.34 -17.92 -16.18
CA GLU A 32 -21.41 -16.94 -16.75
C GLU A 32 -21.39 -15.64 -15.94
N LEU A 33 -22.54 -15.10 -15.53
CA LEU A 33 -22.61 -13.92 -14.67
C LEU A 33 -21.83 -14.12 -13.36
N ASN A 34 -21.97 -15.30 -12.75
CA ASN A 34 -21.28 -15.66 -11.51
C ASN A 34 -19.75 -15.74 -11.63
N LYS A 35 -19.20 -15.85 -12.85
CA LYS A 35 -17.75 -15.71 -13.07
C LYS A 35 -17.27 -14.28 -12.92
N TYR A 36 -18.14 -13.29 -13.13
CA TYR A 36 -17.80 -11.87 -13.07
C TYR A 36 -18.10 -11.27 -11.70
N ILE A 37 -19.26 -11.58 -11.13
CA ILE A 37 -19.72 -11.05 -9.84
C ILE A 37 -20.46 -12.12 -9.05
N GLY A 38 -20.27 -12.18 -7.73
CA GLY A 38 -21.05 -13.08 -6.89
C GLY A 38 -22.53 -12.74 -6.92
N ALA A 39 -23.33 -13.61 -7.54
CA ALA A 39 -24.75 -13.42 -7.77
C ALA A 39 -25.57 -14.60 -7.24
N THR A 40 -26.63 -14.29 -6.49
CA THR A 40 -27.61 -15.26 -6.01
C THR A 40 -28.91 -15.13 -6.80
N SER A 41 -29.59 -16.23 -7.03
CA SER A 41 -30.88 -16.23 -7.74
C SER A 41 -32.01 -16.72 -6.82
N VAL A 42 -33.19 -16.14 -6.99
CA VAL A 42 -34.42 -16.52 -6.28
C VAL A 42 -35.50 -16.77 -7.33
N PRO A 43 -36.02 -18.01 -7.46
CA PRO A 43 -37.10 -18.33 -8.38
C PRO A 43 -38.44 -17.76 -7.91
N LEU A 44 -39.33 -17.50 -8.86
CA LEU A 44 -40.69 -17.01 -8.68
C LEU A 44 -41.71 -18.04 -9.20
N ASP A 45 -42.97 -17.90 -8.76
CA ASP A 45 -44.06 -18.83 -9.12
C ASP A 45 -44.41 -18.82 -10.62
N ASP A 46 -44.09 -17.72 -11.32
CA ASP A 46 -44.28 -17.55 -12.76
C ASP A 46 -43.12 -18.13 -13.60
N GLY A 47 -42.17 -18.78 -12.95
CA GLY A 47 -41.01 -19.40 -13.58
C GLY A 47 -39.86 -18.46 -13.89
N THR A 48 -40.01 -17.16 -13.64
CA THR A 48 -38.91 -16.20 -13.72
C THR A 48 -37.97 -16.31 -12.51
N ILE A 49 -36.79 -15.71 -12.61
CA ILE A 49 -35.86 -15.59 -11.48
C ILE A 49 -35.51 -14.13 -11.22
N ASN A 50 -35.40 -13.76 -9.95
CA ASN A 50 -34.71 -12.57 -9.53
C ASN A 50 -33.24 -12.88 -9.30
N VAL A 51 -32.34 -11.96 -9.66
CA VAL A 51 -30.90 -12.11 -9.47
C VAL A 51 -30.39 -10.93 -8.65
N PHE A 52 -29.66 -11.24 -7.59
CA PHE A 52 -29.11 -10.28 -6.63
C PHE A 52 -27.60 -10.43 -6.53
N MET A 53 -26.91 -9.36 -6.12
CA MET A 53 -25.51 -9.37 -5.71
C MET A 53 -25.37 -9.03 -4.23
N GLY A 54 -24.27 -9.48 -3.62
CA GLY A 54 -23.93 -9.18 -2.23
C GLY A 54 -25.09 -9.46 -1.27
N ASN A 55 -25.48 -8.44 -0.49
CA ASN A 55 -26.49 -8.56 0.56
C ASN A 55 -27.94 -8.29 0.08
N GLY A 56 -28.25 -8.51 -1.20
CA GLY A 56 -29.62 -8.38 -1.74
C GLY A 56 -29.82 -7.25 -2.75
N GLN A 57 -28.74 -6.70 -3.31
CA GLN A 57 -28.82 -5.64 -4.29
C GLN A 57 -29.22 -6.21 -5.66
N SER A 58 -30.27 -5.67 -6.29
CA SER A 58 -30.87 -6.28 -7.49
C SER A 58 -30.03 -6.06 -8.76
N LEU A 59 -29.87 -7.11 -9.56
CA LEU A 59 -29.34 -7.12 -10.93
C LEU A 59 -30.43 -7.42 -11.96
N VAL A 60 -31.34 -8.33 -11.62
CA VAL A 60 -32.49 -8.70 -12.43
C VAL A 60 -33.70 -8.86 -11.53
N LEU A 61 -34.81 -8.21 -11.88
CA LEU A 61 -36.12 -8.41 -11.24
C LEU A 61 -37.14 -8.79 -12.32
N GLY A 62 -37.49 -10.07 -12.40
CA GLY A 62 -38.30 -10.61 -13.49
C GLY A 62 -37.71 -10.24 -14.87
N ALA A 63 -38.40 -9.38 -15.60
CA ALA A 63 -37.97 -8.88 -16.92
C ALA A 63 -37.15 -7.57 -16.89
N GLN A 64 -36.92 -6.97 -15.71
CA GLN A 64 -36.16 -5.72 -15.57
C GLN A 64 -34.68 -5.99 -15.29
N THR A 65 -33.80 -5.16 -15.84
CA THR A 65 -32.34 -5.19 -15.62
C THR A 65 -31.87 -3.95 -14.89
N PHE A 66 -30.96 -4.13 -13.94
CA PHE A 66 -30.24 -3.04 -13.28
C PHE A 66 -28.78 -3.09 -13.75
N GLU A 67 -28.39 -2.11 -14.56
CA GLU A 67 -27.06 -2.06 -15.16
C GLU A 67 -26.04 -1.39 -14.22
N LEU A 68 -24.82 -1.91 -14.25
CA LEU A 68 -23.67 -1.34 -13.56
C LEU A 68 -22.79 -0.58 -14.55
N GLU A 69 -22.10 0.44 -14.05
CA GLU A 69 -21.08 1.16 -14.80
C GLU A 69 -19.83 1.39 -13.94
N ALA A 70 -18.69 1.53 -14.60
CA ALA A 70 -17.47 2.00 -13.93
C ALA A 70 -17.58 3.51 -13.76
N ILE A 71 -17.52 3.99 -12.51
CA ILE A 71 -17.51 5.41 -12.17
C ILE A 71 -16.23 5.76 -11.43
N GLN A 72 -15.93 7.05 -11.31
CA GLN A 72 -14.81 7.52 -10.49
C GLN A 72 -15.17 7.38 -9.00
N SER A 73 -14.23 6.87 -8.20
CA SER A 73 -14.43 6.71 -6.75
C SER A 73 -14.54 8.05 -6.05
N LYS A 74 -15.48 8.17 -5.12
CA LYS A 74 -15.63 9.38 -4.29
C LYS A 74 -14.52 9.51 -3.25
N ALA A 75 -13.99 8.38 -2.79
CA ALA A 75 -12.89 8.35 -1.82
C ALA A 75 -11.54 8.62 -2.48
N ASP A 76 -11.40 8.24 -3.75
CA ASP A 76 -10.19 8.46 -4.52
C ASP A 76 -10.50 8.62 -6.00
N ALA A 77 -10.47 9.86 -6.48
CA ALA A 77 -10.76 10.15 -7.88
C ALA A 77 -9.68 9.65 -8.85
N SER A 78 -8.53 9.16 -8.40
CA SER A 78 -7.59 8.45 -9.28
C SER A 78 -8.01 7.01 -9.58
N GLU A 79 -9.04 6.49 -8.89
CA GLU A 79 -9.52 5.12 -9.05
C GLU A 79 -10.92 5.05 -9.67
N LEU A 80 -11.15 3.95 -10.39
CA LEU A 80 -12.48 3.52 -10.79
C LEU A 80 -13.08 2.58 -9.75
N THR A 81 -14.38 2.73 -9.55
CA THR A 81 -15.25 1.91 -8.71
C THR A 81 -16.49 1.53 -9.52
N VAL A 82 -17.41 0.78 -8.91
CA VAL A 82 -18.65 0.35 -9.57
C VAL A 82 -19.82 1.16 -9.03
N GLY A 83 -20.67 1.63 -9.93
CA GLY A 83 -21.91 2.31 -9.58
C GLY A 83 -23.09 1.85 -10.44
N TYR A 84 -24.26 2.39 -10.12
CA TYR A 84 -25.46 2.17 -10.93
C TYR A 84 -25.46 3.06 -12.16
N LYS A 85 -25.65 2.43 -13.34
CA LYS A 85 -25.61 3.12 -14.61
C LYS A 85 -26.55 4.31 -14.67
N GLY A 86 -26.01 5.49 -14.99
CA GLY A 86 -26.79 6.71 -15.17
C GLY A 86 -27.32 7.35 -13.89
N THR A 87 -26.95 6.83 -12.72
CA THR A 87 -27.33 7.41 -11.41
C THR A 87 -26.17 8.14 -10.73
N GLY A 88 -24.92 7.80 -11.06
CA GLY A 88 -23.74 8.27 -10.33
C GLY A 88 -23.65 7.77 -8.87
N ILE A 89 -24.50 6.83 -8.47
CA ILE A 89 -24.48 6.23 -7.14
C ILE A 89 -23.42 5.13 -7.11
N GLU A 90 -22.37 5.37 -6.33
CA GLU A 90 -21.32 4.39 -6.03
C GLU A 90 -21.87 3.24 -5.17
N LEU A 91 -21.54 2.01 -5.57
CA LEU A 91 -21.85 0.82 -4.78
C LEU A 91 -20.79 0.61 -3.69
N PRO A 92 -21.21 0.30 -2.45
CA PRO A 92 -20.28 -0.11 -1.41
C PRO A 92 -19.47 -1.33 -1.85
N LYS A 93 -18.15 -1.27 -1.66
CA LYS A 93 -17.24 -2.38 -1.98
C LYS A 93 -17.64 -3.70 -1.34
N THR A 94 -18.25 -3.67 -0.15
CA THR A 94 -18.75 -4.86 0.56
C THR A 94 -19.81 -5.64 -0.21
N LEU A 95 -20.46 -5.04 -1.22
CA LEU A 95 -21.41 -5.70 -2.10
C LEU A 95 -20.75 -6.32 -3.34
N LEU A 96 -19.52 -5.91 -3.66
CA LEU A 96 -18.78 -6.28 -4.86
C LEU A 96 -17.84 -7.46 -4.58
N THR A 97 -18.41 -8.54 -4.04
CA THR A 97 -17.68 -9.75 -3.66
C THR A 97 -17.83 -10.85 -4.69
N GLY A 98 -16.82 -11.71 -4.82
CA GLY A 98 -16.85 -12.86 -5.71
C GLY A 98 -16.64 -12.49 -7.19
N GLY A 99 -16.42 -13.52 -8.01
CA GLY A 99 -16.09 -13.37 -9.42
C GLY A 99 -14.78 -12.60 -9.68
N SER A 100 -14.51 -12.34 -10.96
CA SER A 100 -13.32 -11.61 -11.38
C SER A 100 -13.33 -10.14 -10.96
N LEU A 101 -14.51 -9.51 -10.80
CA LEU A 101 -14.63 -8.13 -10.33
C LEU A 101 -14.20 -8.00 -8.85
N GLY A 102 -14.71 -8.87 -7.97
CA GLY A 102 -14.30 -8.88 -6.57
C GLY A 102 -12.80 -9.15 -6.42
N GLY A 103 -12.27 -10.10 -7.20
CA GLY A 103 -10.84 -10.39 -7.23
C GLY A 103 -9.99 -9.22 -7.71
N ALA A 104 -10.43 -8.48 -8.74
CA ALA A 104 -9.74 -7.29 -9.22
C ALA A 104 -9.72 -6.17 -8.17
N LEU A 105 -10.83 -5.96 -7.45
CA LEU A 105 -10.91 -4.97 -6.38
C LEU A 105 -10.07 -5.36 -5.15
N GLU A 106 -9.94 -6.65 -4.82
CA GLU A 106 -9.05 -7.12 -3.75
C GLU A 106 -7.56 -6.98 -4.15
N MET A 107 -7.25 -7.30 -5.41
CA MET A 107 -5.90 -7.14 -5.96
C MET A 107 -5.48 -5.67 -5.97
N ARG A 108 -6.38 -4.76 -6.36
CA ARG A 108 -6.16 -3.31 -6.28
C ARG A 108 -5.81 -2.86 -4.85
N ASP A 109 -6.57 -3.29 -3.84
CA ASP A 109 -6.25 -2.92 -2.44
C ASP A 109 -4.88 -3.44 -2.01
N THR A 110 -4.53 -4.66 -2.42
CA THR A 110 -3.23 -5.25 -2.12
C THR A 110 -2.11 -4.46 -2.81
N LEU A 111 -2.32 -4.05 -4.06
CA LEU A 111 -1.40 -3.17 -4.78
C LEU A 111 -1.26 -1.81 -4.08
N ASN A 112 -2.37 -1.18 -3.69
CA ASN A 112 -2.33 0.12 -3.01
C ASN A 112 -1.54 0.05 -1.72
N LYS A 113 -1.77 -0.98 -0.89
CA LYS A 113 -0.98 -1.21 0.34
C LYS A 113 0.51 -1.41 0.02
N SER A 114 0.81 -2.16 -1.03
CA SER A 114 2.19 -2.40 -1.46
C SER A 114 2.87 -1.10 -1.95
N GLN A 115 2.15 -0.30 -2.73
CA GLN A 115 2.60 1.02 -3.22
C GLN A 115 2.82 2.01 -2.08
N GLN A 116 1.91 2.04 -1.10
CA GLN A 116 2.07 2.87 0.09
C GLN A 116 3.31 2.46 0.89
N GLN A 117 3.57 1.16 1.09
CA GLN A 117 4.74 0.71 1.83
C GLN A 117 6.06 1.06 1.12
N ILE A 118 6.18 0.75 -0.18
CA ILE A 118 7.38 1.13 -0.93
C ILE A 118 7.54 2.65 -1.06
N GLY A 119 6.41 3.36 -1.08
CA GLY A 119 6.34 4.80 -0.99
C GLY A 119 6.90 5.37 0.30
N ALA A 120 6.48 4.81 1.44
CA ALA A 120 6.99 5.18 2.76
C ALA A 120 8.51 4.95 2.87
N ILE A 121 9.02 3.87 2.28
CA ILE A 121 10.47 3.62 2.14
C ILE A 121 11.13 4.77 1.36
N ALA A 122 10.55 5.16 0.22
CA ALA A 122 11.09 6.25 -0.59
C ALA A 122 11.08 7.61 0.15
N VAL A 123 9.97 7.96 0.81
CA VAL A 123 9.87 9.19 1.63
C VAL A 123 10.92 9.19 2.74
N SER A 124 11.06 8.07 3.45
CA SER A 124 12.04 7.93 4.54
C SER A 124 13.48 8.01 4.03
N LEU A 125 13.78 7.40 2.88
CA LEU A 125 15.08 7.50 2.23
C LEU A 125 15.41 8.94 1.86
N VAL A 126 14.50 9.63 1.16
CA VAL A 126 14.68 11.02 0.74
C VAL A 126 14.90 11.92 1.97
N SER A 127 14.03 11.81 2.97
CA SER A 127 14.12 12.63 4.17
C SER A 127 15.41 12.40 4.96
N SER A 128 15.77 11.13 5.22
CA SER A 128 16.96 10.81 6.03
C SER A 128 18.25 11.15 5.29
N PHE A 129 18.33 10.85 3.99
CA PHE A 129 19.49 11.17 3.18
C PHE A 129 19.69 12.68 3.06
N ASN A 130 18.63 13.43 2.75
CA ASN A 130 18.72 14.90 2.64
C ASN A 130 19.10 15.53 3.99
N ALA A 131 18.48 15.10 5.09
CA ALA A 131 18.79 15.63 6.42
C ALA A 131 20.26 15.41 6.81
N GLN A 132 20.88 14.31 6.39
CA GLN A 132 22.30 14.06 6.64
C GLN A 132 23.18 14.78 5.61
N HIS A 133 22.80 14.81 4.34
CA HIS A 133 23.56 15.49 3.28
C HIS A 133 23.70 17.00 3.58
N GLN A 134 22.63 17.63 4.06
CA GLN A 134 22.62 19.05 4.46
C GLN A 134 23.48 19.38 5.69
N GLN A 135 23.90 18.38 6.45
CA GLN A 135 24.85 18.56 7.56
C GLN A 135 26.31 18.54 7.11
N GLY A 136 26.57 18.29 5.83
CA GLY A 136 27.89 18.35 5.24
C GLY A 136 28.16 19.64 4.47
N VAL A 137 29.36 19.74 3.93
CA VAL A 137 29.72 20.71 2.90
C VAL A 137 30.29 20.03 1.67
N ASP A 138 30.05 20.67 0.52
CA ASP A 138 30.52 20.22 -0.78
C ASP A 138 32.01 20.51 -1.02
N ARG A 139 32.53 20.19 -2.22
CA ARG A 139 33.93 20.42 -2.57
C ARG A 139 34.35 21.90 -2.49
N ASN A 140 33.40 22.81 -2.66
CA ASN A 140 33.60 24.25 -2.67
C ASN A 140 33.28 24.90 -1.31
N GLY A 141 32.81 24.12 -0.33
CA GLY A 141 32.55 24.57 1.03
C GLY A 141 31.16 25.11 1.24
N ASN A 142 30.30 24.94 0.24
CA ASN A 142 28.90 25.30 0.37
C ASN A 142 28.20 24.24 1.21
N PRO A 143 27.21 24.62 2.04
CA PRO A 143 26.36 23.67 2.72
C PRO A 143 25.70 22.69 1.74
N GLY A 144 25.56 21.44 2.16
CA GLY A 144 24.86 20.44 1.38
C GLY A 144 23.42 20.85 1.08
N LYS A 145 22.96 20.51 -0.12
CA LYS A 145 21.57 20.73 -0.56
C LYS A 145 20.75 19.45 -0.38
N GLU A 146 19.46 19.50 -0.70
CA GLU A 146 18.69 18.27 -0.90
C GLU A 146 19.32 17.45 -2.03
N PHE A 147 19.62 16.18 -1.77
CA PHE A 147 20.20 15.27 -2.76
C PHE A 147 19.10 14.64 -3.63
N PHE A 148 18.00 14.24 -3.00
CA PHE A 148 16.79 13.73 -3.65
C PHE A 148 15.62 14.68 -3.42
N GLY A 149 14.59 14.58 -4.24
CA GLY A 149 13.32 15.30 -4.03
C GLY A 149 12.12 14.42 -4.33
N LEU A 150 10.95 14.94 -3.96
CA LEU A 150 9.64 14.36 -4.26
C LEU A 150 8.79 15.40 -5.00
N ASP A 151 8.83 15.35 -6.33
CA ASP A 151 8.17 16.29 -7.23
C ASP A 151 6.74 15.82 -7.56
N PHE A 152 5.80 16.11 -6.67
CA PHE A 152 4.39 15.74 -6.81
C PHE A 152 3.59 16.58 -7.82
N ASN A 153 4.21 17.08 -8.88
CA ASN A 153 3.57 17.97 -9.85
C ASN A 153 2.90 17.21 -11.00
N PHE A 154 1.85 16.45 -10.70
CA PHE A 154 1.06 15.75 -11.71
C PHE A 154 -0.43 15.61 -11.33
N PRO A 155 -1.35 15.53 -12.32
CA PRO A 155 -2.79 15.65 -12.08
C PRO A 155 -3.36 14.59 -11.13
N GLU A 156 -2.89 13.35 -11.22
CA GLU A 156 -3.43 12.25 -10.41
C GLU A 156 -3.14 12.45 -8.92
N PHE A 157 -1.93 12.91 -8.58
CA PHE A 157 -1.59 13.26 -7.20
C PHE A 157 -2.42 14.44 -6.71
N ASN A 158 -2.51 15.52 -7.50
CA ASN A 158 -3.22 16.73 -7.07
C ASN A 158 -4.69 16.44 -6.76
N THR A 159 -5.31 15.62 -7.62
CA THR A 159 -6.70 15.18 -7.44
C THR A 159 -6.86 14.40 -6.14
N ALA A 160 -6.03 13.39 -5.90
CA ALA A 160 -6.10 12.55 -4.70
C ALA A 160 -5.76 13.33 -3.42
N PHE A 161 -4.74 14.20 -3.46
CA PHE A 161 -4.29 14.98 -2.32
C PHE A 161 -5.33 16.02 -1.90
N ASN A 162 -6.05 16.61 -2.85
CA ASN A 162 -7.19 17.48 -2.55
C ASN A 162 -8.30 16.72 -1.82
N VAL A 163 -8.69 15.54 -2.30
CA VAL A 163 -9.71 14.70 -1.65
C VAL A 163 -9.27 14.33 -0.23
N ALA A 164 -8.03 13.89 -0.05
CA ALA A 164 -7.46 13.60 1.28
C ALA A 164 -7.40 14.83 2.20
N SER A 165 -7.35 16.03 1.62
CA SER A 165 -7.37 17.31 2.36
C SER A 165 -8.79 17.85 2.57
N GLY A 166 -9.85 17.14 2.15
CA GLY A 166 -11.24 17.60 2.24
C GLY A 166 -11.57 18.74 1.25
N LEU A 167 -10.76 18.91 0.21
CA LEU A 167 -10.92 19.94 -0.83
C LEU A 167 -11.58 19.34 -2.09
N ASN A 168 -12.07 20.24 -2.96
CA ASN A 168 -12.56 19.84 -4.28
C ASN A 168 -11.39 19.20 -5.10
N PRO A 169 -11.58 18.04 -5.74
CA PRO A 169 -10.57 17.38 -6.58
C PRO A 169 -9.82 18.31 -7.55
N GLY A 170 -10.49 19.31 -8.12
CA GLY A 170 -9.91 20.27 -9.07
C GLY A 170 -9.22 21.49 -8.46
N ALA A 171 -9.09 21.58 -7.12
CA ALA A 171 -8.44 22.71 -6.47
C ALA A 171 -6.92 22.78 -6.79
N PRO A 172 -6.29 23.97 -6.84
CA PRO A 172 -4.85 24.07 -7.01
C PRO A 172 -4.12 23.54 -5.76
N VAL A 173 -3.09 22.72 -5.98
CA VAL A 173 -2.18 22.25 -4.91
C VAL A 173 -0.93 23.11 -4.90
N THR A 174 -0.48 23.51 -3.71
CA THR A 174 0.78 24.24 -3.55
C THR A 174 1.95 23.26 -3.60
N HIS A 175 2.96 23.57 -4.41
CA HIS A 175 4.18 22.77 -4.54
C HIS A 175 5.42 23.61 -4.12
N PRO A 176 6.45 22.99 -3.50
CA PRO A 176 6.49 21.59 -3.07
C PRO A 176 5.50 21.31 -1.93
N VAL A 177 5.04 20.07 -1.85
CA VAL A 177 4.12 19.64 -0.77
C VAL A 177 4.89 19.61 0.54
N ASN A 178 4.35 20.23 1.59
CA ASN A 178 4.95 20.15 2.91
C ASN A 178 4.72 18.74 3.48
N LEU A 179 5.79 17.97 3.63
CA LEU A 179 5.75 16.61 4.16
C LEU A 179 5.70 16.56 5.70
N GLN A 180 5.76 17.72 6.36
CA GLN A 180 5.64 17.82 7.81
C GLN A 180 4.16 17.97 8.21
N ASN A 181 3.75 17.24 9.24
CA ASN A 181 2.40 17.32 9.84
C ASN A 181 1.24 16.94 8.90
N LEU A 182 1.46 15.98 7.99
CA LEU A 182 0.40 15.42 7.15
C LEU A 182 -0.64 14.67 8.01
N THR A 183 -1.92 14.72 7.60
CA THR A 183 -2.93 13.81 8.15
C THR A 183 -2.66 12.36 7.70
N PRO A 184 -3.24 11.34 8.35
CA PRO A 184 -3.11 9.96 7.89
C PRO A 184 -3.54 9.75 6.42
N GLU A 185 -4.60 10.42 5.98
CA GLU A 185 -5.11 10.36 4.61
C GLU A 185 -4.13 11.01 3.62
N GLN A 186 -3.57 12.17 3.99
CA GLN A 186 -2.55 12.83 3.17
C GLN A 186 -1.26 12.01 3.08
N THR A 187 -0.87 11.38 4.20
CA THR A 187 0.31 10.51 4.27
C THR A 187 0.16 9.30 3.36
N GLU A 188 -1.04 8.70 3.32
CA GLU A 188 -1.37 7.60 2.41
C GLU A 188 -1.16 7.99 0.94
N VAL A 189 -1.74 9.12 0.51
CA VAL A 189 -1.62 9.63 -0.86
C VAL A 189 -0.17 9.94 -1.21
N VAL A 190 0.54 10.64 -0.33
CA VAL A 190 1.97 10.97 -0.51
C VAL A 190 2.79 9.70 -0.70
N ASN A 191 2.59 8.69 0.15
CA ASN A 191 3.30 7.44 0.05
C ASN A 191 2.97 6.72 -1.27
N ARG A 192 1.69 6.57 -1.63
CA ARG A 192 1.28 5.91 -2.87
C ARG A 192 1.97 6.48 -4.12
N PHE A 193 2.17 7.79 -4.14
CA PHE A 193 2.76 8.50 -5.28
C PHE A 193 4.25 8.80 -5.17
N ALA A 194 4.89 8.54 -4.02
CA ALA A 194 6.27 8.94 -3.75
C ALA A 194 7.28 8.38 -4.75
N LEU A 195 7.11 7.12 -5.19
CA LEU A 195 8.01 6.52 -6.19
C LEU A 195 7.99 7.26 -7.53
N ARG A 196 6.82 7.73 -7.98
CA ARG A 196 6.70 8.50 -9.22
C ARG A 196 7.26 9.91 -9.06
N ALA A 197 7.14 10.48 -7.86
CA ALA A 197 7.64 11.80 -7.53
C ALA A 197 9.16 11.83 -7.29
N LEU A 198 9.79 10.67 -7.05
CA LEU A 198 11.21 10.57 -6.73
C LEU A 198 12.09 11.15 -7.83
N SER A 199 12.92 12.12 -7.46
CA SER A 199 13.88 12.77 -8.35
C SER A 199 15.24 12.91 -7.68
N GLN A 200 16.29 12.95 -8.50
CA GLN A 200 17.63 13.32 -8.07
C GLN A 200 17.81 14.83 -8.29
N LYS A 201 18.26 15.56 -7.26
CA LYS A 201 18.51 17.00 -7.31
C LYS A 201 19.99 17.32 -7.46
N VAL A 202 20.87 16.58 -6.78
CA VAL A 202 22.33 16.72 -6.92
C VAL A 202 22.81 15.78 -8.02
N THR A 203 23.24 16.34 -9.14
CA THR A 203 23.78 15.58 -10.30
C THR A 203 25.27 15.81 -10.52
N ASN A 204 25.81 16.93 -10.05
CA ASN A 204 27.25 17.22 -10.09
C ASN A 204 27.96 16.58 -8.88
N PRO A 205 28.96 15.71 -9.07
CA PRO A 205 29.73 15.12 -7.97
C PRO A 205 30.40 16.13 -7.04
N GLU A 206 30.70 17.35 -7.52
CA GLU A 206 31.31 18.40 -6.70
C GLU A 206 30.35 18.99 -5.65
N GLU A 207 29.03 18.83 -5.86
CA GLU A 207 27.98 19.27 -4.94
C GLU A 207 27.64 18.22 -3.87
N ILE A 208 28.31 17.06 -3.90
CA ILE A 208 28.16 16.04 -2.87
C ILE A 208 28.83 16.54 -1.59
N ALA A 209 28.02 16.72 -0.55
CA ALA A 209 28.41 17.25 0.73
C ALA A 209 29.14 16.20 1.58
N ALA A 210 30.38 15.91 1.20
CA ALA A 210 31.15 14.79 1.73
C ALA A 210 31.82 15.07 3.09
N ALA A 211 32.26 16.30 3.29
CA ALA A 211 32.96 16.74 4.49
C ALA A 211 31.97 17.21 5.56
N SER A 212 32.41 17.27 6.82
CA SER A 212 31.59 17.77 7.92
C SER A 212 31.26 19.25 7.73
N GLY A 213 29.98 19.61 7.94
CA GLY A 213 29.53 21.01 8.00
C GLY A 213 29.95 21.73 9.27
N TYR A 214 30.64 21.04 10.17
CA TYR A 214 31.26 21.62 11.35
C TYR A 214 32.78 21.60 11.21
N VAL A 215 33.44 22.48 11.96
CA VAL A 215 34.89 22.49 12.12
C VAL A 215 35.25 22.44 13.58
N TYR A 216 36.41 21.85 13.84
CA TYR A 216 36.98 21.71 15.16
C TYR A 216 38.29 22.50 15.29
N GLN A 217 38.50 23.15 16.43
CA GLN A 217 39.73 23.85 16.76
C GLN A 217 40.15 23.56 18.21
N THR A 218 41.40 23.15 18.40
CA THR A 218 42.04 23.04 19.71
C THR A 218 42.40 24.43 20.25
N GLY A 219 42.20 24.65 21.55
CA GLY A 219 42.74 25.81 22.24
C GLY A 219 44.27 25.85 22.18
N ALA A 220 44.83 27.01 21.84
CA ALA A 220 46.28 27.19 21.75
C ALA A 220 47.00 27.06 23.11
N ALA A 221 46.26 27.18 24.21
CA ALA A 221 46.75 27.04 25.58
C ALA A 221 46.58 25.62 26.14
N ASN A 222 46.10 24.66 25.33
CA ASN A 222 45.92 23.29 25.79
C ASN A 222 47.27 22.66 26.12
N THR A 223 47.32 21.90 27.21
CA THR A 223 48.54 21.25 27.72
C THR A 223 48.47 19.73 27.70
N GLY A 224 47.25 19.15 27.65
CA GLY A 224 47.07 17.72 27.46
C GLY A 224 47.28 17.29 26.01
N ASP A 225 47.38 15.98 25.81
CA ASP A 225 47.50 15.36 24.48
C ASP A 225 46.13 14.99 23.87
N GLY A 226 45.04 15.40 24.53
CA GLY A 226 43.66 15.18 24.12
C GLY A 226 43.34 15.77 22.75
N LYS A 227 42.72 14.98 21.88
CA LYS A 227 42.29 15.39 20.53
C LYS A 227 40.90 14.88 20.22
N VAL A 228 40.11 15.70 19.52
CA VAL A 228 38.88 15.22 18.89
C VAL A 228 39.25 14.37 17.68
N SER A 229 38.81 13.11 17.68
CA SER A 229 39.03 12.16 16.58
C SER A 229 37.83 12.09 15.62
N SER A 230 36.63 12.40 16.10
CA SER A 230 35.42 12.53 15.29
C SER A 230 34.41 13.44 15.99
N TYR A 231 33.54 14.07 15.21
CA TYR A 231 32.45 14.90 15.72
C TYR A 231 31.32 14.90 14.71
N SER A 232 30.08 14.96 15.19
CA SER A 232 28.92 15.10 14.31
C SER A 232 27.80 15.87 15.00
N GLY A 233 27.14 16.72 14.20
CA GLY A 233 25.74 17.03 14.46
C GLY A 233 24.91 15.81 14.07
N LEU A 234 23.90 15.49 14.87
CA LEU A 234 22.90 14.50 14.55
C LEU A 234 21.69 15.20 13.95
N ALA A 235 20.94 14.49 13.09
CA ALA A 235 19.59 14.91 12.73
C ALA A 235 18.75 15.07 14.01
N GLY A 236 18.10 16.23 14.20
CA GLY A 236 17.37 16.55 15.42
C GLY A 236 18.14 17.39 16.45
N MET A 237 19.27 18.01 16.05
CA MET A 237 19.96 19.00 16.89
C MET A 237 19.01 20.08 17.42
N SER A 238 19.12 20.38 18.72
CA SER A 238 18.32 21.45 19.32
C SER A 238 18.61 22.81 18.67
N ALA A 239 17.56 23.62 18.49
CA ALA A 239 17.67 24.90 17.79
C ALA A 239 18.68 25.87 18.44
N ASP A 240 18.75 25.89 19.77
CA ASP A 240 19.69 26.74 20.51
C ASP A 240 21.13 26.29 20.30
N LEU A 241 21.39 24.97 20.28
CA LEU A 241 22.72 24.41 20.00
C LEU A 241 23.15 24.68 18.56
N ALA A 242 22.25 24.53 17.60
CA ALA A 242 22.50 24.88 16.20
C ALA A 242 22.83 26.38 16.05
N THR A 243 22.09 27.24 16.74
CA THR A 243 22.33 28.68 16.77
C THR A 243 23.69 29.02 17.39
N ALA A 244 24.05 28.36 18.51
CA ALA A 244 25.33 28.55 19.18
C ALA A 244 26.50 28.09 18.30
N LEU A 245 26.36 26.98 17.56
CA LEU A 245 27.36 26.50 16.60
C LEU A 245 27.54 27.47 15.41
N GLY A 246 26.46 28.11 14.96
CA GLY A 246 26.51 29.11 13.88
C GLY A 246 26.99 30.50 14.31
N THR A 247 26.99 30.80 15.60
CA THR A 247 27.37 32.11 16.14
C THR A 247 28.81 32.10 16.65
N ALA A 248 29.68 32.96 16.12
CA ALA A 248 31.07 33.04 16.58
C ALA A 248 31.16 33.31 18.10
N PRO A 249 32.06 32.62 18.84
CA PRO A 249 33.11 31.72 18.37
C PRO A 249 32.67 30.25 18.17
N GLY A 250 31.39 29.93 18.29
CA GLY A 250 30.84 28.58 18.32
C GLY A 250 30.58 28.09 19.76
N ILE A 251 30.56 26.78 19.93
CA ILE A 251 30.54 26.13 21.24
C ILE A 251 31.97 25.77 21.67
N THR A 252 32.26 25.94 22.95
CA THR A 252 33.52 25.56 23.58
C THR A 252 33.26 24.48 24.61
N VAL A 253 33.91 23.34 24.42
CA VAL A 253 33.97 22.22 25.34
C VAL A 253 35.26 22.34 26.15
N THR A 254 35.16 22.40 27.47
CA THR A 254 36.33 22.53 28.37
C THR A 254 36.45 21.28 29.23
N SER A 255 37.64 20.69 29.29
CA SER A 255 37.90 19.50 30.12
C SER A 255 38.19 19.87 31.58
N ASP A 256 37.74 19.03 32.51
CA ASP A 256 38.15 19.09 33.91
C ASP A 256 39.42 18.27 34.22
N GLY A 257 39.99 17.58 33.22
CA GLY A 257 41.15 16.69 33.38
C GLY A 257 40.84 15.34 34.06
N ALA A 258 39.59 15.10 34.45
CA ALA A 258 39.10 13.86 35.06
C ALA A 258 38.10 13.11 34.15
N GLY A 259 38.02 13.50 32.88
CA GLY A 259 37.16 12.87 31.88
C GLY A 259 35.75 13.45 31.79
N ASN A 260 35.45 14.55 32.50
CA ASN A 260 34.23 15.33 32.32
C ASN A 260 34.48 16.59 31.51
N PHE A 261 33.39 17.12 30.96
CA PHE A 261 33.43 18.29 30.11
C PHE A 261 32.30 19.25 30.43
N THR A 262 32.60 20.54 30.36
CA THR A 262 31.61 21.62 30.42
C THR A 262 31.43 22.25 29.05
N LEU A 263 30.18 22.61 28.71
CA LEU A 263 29.84 23.28 27.46
C LEU A 263 29.56 24.77 27.70
N ALA A 264 30.10 25.63 26.85
CA ALA A 264 29.77 27.05 26.80
C ALA A 264 29.50 27.49 25.35
N GLY A 265 28.54 28.39 25.15
CA GLY A 265 28.21 28.94 23.83
C GLY A 265 27.17 30.05 23.95
N ALA A 266 27.07 30.91 22.93
CA ALA A 266 26.09 31.99 22.92
C ALA A 266 24.66 31.41 23.02
N GLY A 267 23.85 31.92 23.95
CA GLY A 267 22.46 31.48 24.13
C GLY A 267 22.27 30.19 24.93
N LEU A 268 23.33 29.42 25.24
CA LEU A 268 23.25 28.15 25.97
C LEU A 268 23.13 28.34 27.50
N THR A 269 22.26 29.24 27.94
CA THR A 269 22.19 29.69 29.34
C THR A 269 21.14 28.96 30.19
N THR A 270 20.03 28.50 29.59
CA THR A 270 18.99 27.73 30.28
C THR A 270 18.08 27.01 29.27
N PRO A 271 17.73 25.72 29.48
CA PRO A 271 18.20 24.82 30.54
C PRO A 271 19.66 24.40 30.37
N PRO A 272 20.33 23.89 31.43
CA PRO A 272 21.75 23.59 31.35
C PRO A 272 21.99 22.41 30.38
N TYR A 273 22.80 22.69 29.37
CA TYR A 273 23.42 21.64 28.57
C TYR A 273 24.50 20.96 29.40
N SER A 274 24.52 19.64 29.37
CA SER A 274 25.58 18.84 29.98
C SER A 274 26.18 17.89 28.94
N ILE A 275 27.40 17.46 29.19
CA ILE A 275 28.10 16.49 28.35
C ILE A 275 28.20 15.20 29.15
N ILE A 276 27.67 14.12 28.57
CA ILE A 276 27.72 12.78 29.18
C ILE A 276 28.50 11.83 28.27
N PRO A 277 29.12 10.78 28.82
CA PRO A 277 29.70 9.71 28.02
C PRO A 277 28.64 9.08 27.09
N ALA A 278 29.00 8.87 25.84
CA ALA A 278 28.16 8.21 24.85
C ALA A 278 28.20 6.67 25.07
N PRO A 279 27.07 6.01 25.38
CA PRO A 279 27.05 4.57 25.59
C PRO A 279 27.59 3.82 24.36
N GLY A 280 28.49 2.85 24.59
CA GLY A 280 29.03 1.99 23.53
C GLY A 280 30.15 2.61 22.68
N THR A 281 30.57 3.86 22.93
CA THR A 281 31.68 4.49 22.22
C THR A 281 32.79 4.89 23.19
N THR A 282 33.93 4.19 23.15
CA THR A 282 35.09 4.53 23.99
C THR A 282 35.59 5.93 23.67
N GLY A 283 35.70 6.78 24.69
CA GLY A 283 36.05 8.20 24.52
C GLY A 283 34.97 9.02 23.81
N GLY A 284 33.78 8.46 23.60
CA GLY A 284 32.64 9.15 23.00
C GLY A 284 31.88 9.96 24.04
N TYR A 285 31.43 11.14 23.64
CA TYR A 285 30.66 12.06 24.44
C TYR A 285 29.48 12.60 23.63
N LYS A 286 28.36 12.82 24.30
CA LYS A 286 27.19 13.48 23.71
C LYS A 286 26.70 14.62 24.56
N VAL A 287 26.18 15.64 23.89
CA VAL A 287 25.53 16.79 24.51
C VAL A 287 24.08 16.43 24.79
N VAL A 288 23.63 16.63 26.02
CA VAL A 288 22.24 16.43 26.42
C VAL A 288 21.69 17.69 27.06
N HIS A 289 20.41 17.91 26.82
CA HIS A 289 19.63 18.90 27.53
C HIS A 289 19.11 18.28 28.83
N THR A 290 19.42 18.89 29.98
CA THR A 290 18.97 18.42 31.29
C THR A 290 17.87 19.33 31.80
N SER A 291 16.65 18.80 31.92
CA SER A 291 15.53 19.53 32.49
C SER A 291 15.76 19.82 33.99
N PRO A 292 15.07 20.81 34.58
CA PRO A 292 15.12 21.08 36.02
C PRO A 292 14.74 19.88 36.91
N THR A 293 13.98 18.92 36.35
CA THR A 293 13.59 17.67 37.02
C THR A 293 14.61 16.53 36.85
N GLY A 294 15.75 16.79 36.19
CA GLY A 294 16.84 15.84 35.99
C GLY A 294 16.69 14.91 34.79
N GLN A 295 15.60 15.02 34.01
CA GLN A 295 15.44 14.25 32.77
C GLN A 295 16.41 14.76 31.70
N GLN A 296 17.18 13.83 31.11
CA GLN A 296 18.11 14.09 30.01
C GLN A 296 17.48 13.75 28.66
N THR A 297 17.60 14.67 27.70
CA THR A 297 17.19 14.48 26.30
C THR A 297 18.38 14.77 25.39
N ASP A 298 18.57 13.98 24.34
CA ASP A 298 19.66 14.18 23.39
C ASP A 298 19.56 15.57 22.73
N ALA A 299 20.65 16.32 22.74
CA ALA A 299 20.71 17.63 22.09
C ALA A 299 21.19 17.57 20.63
N GLY A 300 21.57 16.38 20.16
CA GLY A 300 21.93 16.11 18.77
C GLY A 300 23.34 16.56 18.39
N PHE A 301 24.29 16.53 19.32
CA PHE A 301 25.71 16.76 19.05
C PHE A 301 26.57 15.77 19.82
N GLU A 302 27.50 15.12 19.14
CA GLU A 302 28.42 14.15 19.71
C GLU A 302 29.85 14.33 19.19
N PHE A 303 30.82 13.94 20.00
CA PHE A 303 32.23 13.95 19.64
C PHE A 303 32.98 12.81 20.33
N THR A 304 34.04 12.34 19.71
CA THR A 304 34.94 11.34 20.28
C THR A 304 36.29 11.98 20.56
N MET A 305 36.82 11.74 21.75
CA MET A 305 38.14 12.16 22.19
C MET A 305 39.10 10.98 22.19
N THR A 306 40.34 11.24 21.78
CA THR A 306 41.51 10.38 22.01
C THR A 306 42.54 11.14 22.84
N GLY A 307 43.46 10.41 23.47
CA GLY A 307 44.40 11.00 24.42
C GLY A 307 43.73 11.39 25.74
N THR A 308 44.46 12.14 26.55
CA THR A 308 44.05 12.59 27.88
C THR A 308 44.13 14.13 27.94
N PRO A 309 43.01 14.84 27.74
CA PRO A 309 42.97 16.29 27.95
C PRO A 309 43.36 16.64 29.38
N ALA A 310 44.13 17.72 29.54
CA ALA A 310 44.41 18.30 30.85
C ALA A 310 43.26 19.20 31.31
N ALA A 311 43.20 19.47 32.62
CA ALA A 311 42.21 20.39 33.18
C ALA A 311 42.37 21.79 32.55
N GLY A 312 41.27 22.34 32.05
CA GLY A 312 41.24 23.63 31.36
C GLY A 312 41.51 23.57 29.85
N ASP A 313 41.83 22.40 29.29
CA ASP A 313 41.95 22.24 27.83
C ASP A 313 40.60 22.54 27.16
N GLN A 314 40.63 23.35 26.10
CA GLN A 314 39.46 23.80 25.36
C GLN A 314 39.41 23.21 23.95
N PHE A 315 38.22 22.82 23.55
CA PHE A 315 37.89 22.23 22.25
C PHE A 315 36.72 23.01 21.67
N ARG A 316 36.93 23.72 20.57
CA ARG A 316 35.93 24.58 19.96
C ARG A 316 35.32 23.92 18.75
N PHE A 317 34.00 23.91 18.70
CA PHE A 317 33.24 23.46 17.55
C PHE A 317 32.39 24.62 17.03
N ARG A 318 32.33 24.76 15.72
CA ARG A 318 31.48 25.76 15.08
C ARG A 318 31.04 25.26 13.72
N GLN A 319 29.99 25.86 13.18
CA GLN A 319 29.62 25.66 11.79
C GLN A 319 30.78 26.13 10.89
N ARG A 320 31.04 25.36 9.84
CA ARG A 320 32.03 25.69 8.83
C ARG A 320 31.56 26.94 8.09
N LEU A 321 32.47 27.90 7.95
CA LEU A 321 32.29 29.08 7.12
C LEU A 321 32.91 28.83 5.74
N PRO A 322 32.37 29.42 4.65
CA PRO A 322 32.96 29.30 3.31
C PRO A 322 34.41 29.80 3.21
N THR A 323 34.82 30.67 4.12
CA THR A 323 36.18 31.21 4.21
C THR A 323 37.15 30.32 5.00
N ASP A 324 36.65 29.25 5.63
CA ASP A 324 37.52 28.35 6.38
C ASP A 324 38.46 27.63 5.43
N PRO A 325 39.78 27.60 5.73
CA PRO A 325 40.70 26.86 4.92
C PRO A 325 40.31 25.39 4.95
N PHE A 326 40.29 24.75 3.78
CA PHE A 326 40.22 23.28 3.66
C PHE A 326 41.53 22.66 4.10
N THR A 327 41.85 22.77 5.39
CA THR A 327 43.00 22.11 6.00
C THR A 327 42.81 20.59 6.04
N GLU A 328 41.58 20.12 5.80
CA GLU A 328 41.15 18.73 5.84
C GLU A 328 40.88 18.19 4.42
N THR A 329 41.82 18.41 3.49
CA THR A 329 41.73 17.80 2.14
C THR A 329 41.50 16.30 2.28
N GLY A 330 40.33 15.80 1.90
CA GLY A 330 39.94 14.39 2.04
C GLY A 330 38.99 14.06 3.20
N ASP A 331 38.44 15.05 3.92
CA ASP A 331 37.37 14.80 4.90
C ASP A 331 36.16 14.13 4.25
N ASN A 332 35.82 12.95 4.75
CA ASN A 332 34.68 12.12 4.33
C ASN A 332 33.75 11.79 5.51
N SER A 333 33.80 12.60 6.58
CA SER A 333 33.03 12.35 7.80
C SER A 333 31.53 12.31 7.52
N ASN A 334 31.00 13.23 6.70
CA ASN A 334 29.57 13.23 6.36
C ASN A 334 29.19 12.04 5.46
N LEU A 335 30.07 11.62 4.54
CA LEU A 335 29.85 10.39 3.76
C LEU A 335 29.76 9.15 4.65
N THR A 336 30.56 9.09 5.71
CA THR A 336 30.52 7.98 6.66
C THR A 336 29.19 7.95 7.41
N GLN A 337 28.64 9.12 7.78
CA GLN A 337 27.30 9.21 8.38
C GLN A 337 26.19 8.85 7.38
N LEU A 338 26.30 9.29 6.11
CA LEU A 338 25.38 8.87 5.04
C LEU A 338 25.42 7.36 4.83
N ALA A 339 26.59 6.73 4.88
CA ALA A 339 26.73 5.28 4.77
C ALA A 339 26.04 4.54 5.94
N LYS A 340 26.09 5.09 7.16
CA LYS A 340 25.39 4.52 8.32
C LYS A 340 23.86 4.53 8.17
N LEU A 341 23.28 5.39 7.33
CA LEU A 341 21.83 5.37 7.07
C LEU A 341 21.36 4.04 6.49
N GLN A 342 22.23 3.28 5.84
CA GLN A 342 21.90 1.96 5.30
C GLN A 342 21.42 0.99 6.39
N THR A 343 22.01 1.07 7.59
CA THR A 343 21.69 0.20 8.73
C THR A 343 20.93 0.91 9.84
N ALA A 344 20.65 2.20 9.69
CA ALA A 344 19.88 2.97 10.65
C ALA A 344 18.38 2.66 10.54
N GLU A 345 17.70 2.62 11.68
CA GLU A 345 16.24 2.45 11.75
C GLU A 345 15.54 3.79 11.47
N VAL A 346 15.44 4.13 10.19
CA VAL A 346 14.89 5.43 9.72
C VAL A 346 13.55 5.32 9.02
N VAL A 347 13.11 4.10 8.67
CA VAL A 347 11.87 3.87 7.93
C VAL A 347 10.76 3.48 8.90
N ASP A 348 9.63 4.19 8.86
CA ASP A 348 8.41 3.76 9.56
C ASP A 348 7.40 3.21 8.55
N VAL A 349 7.09 1.92 8.66
CA VAL A 349 6.09 1.21 7.85
C VAL A 349 4.89 0.76 8.68
N GLY A 350 4.71 1.36 9.86
CA GLY A 350 3.68 0.99 10.83
C GLY A 350 4.16 -0.11 11.79
N GLY A 351 4.21 0.21 13.09
CA GLY A 351 4.68 -0.71 14.14
C GLY A 351 6.08 -0.41 14.67
N GLY A 352 6.70 0.69 14.24
CA GLY A 352 8.01 1.16 14.69
C GLY A 352 8.97 1.42 13.54
N LYS A 353 10.10 2.05 13.85
CA LYS A 353 11.15 2.29 12.86
C LYS A 353 11.93 1.00 12.58
N THR A 354 12.36 0.84 11.33
CA THR A 354 13.22 -0.26 10.86
C THR A 354 14.21 0.24 9.80
N THR A 355 15.14 -0.62 9.41
CA THR A 355 16.13 -0.31 8.36
C THR A 355 15.48 -0.34 6.98
N LEU A 356 16.11 0.26 5.97
CA LEU A 356 15.65 0.19 4.58
C LEU A 356 15.48 -1.27 4.10
N GLN A 357 16.42 -2.14 4.46
CA GLN A 357 16.38 -3.56 4.12
C GLN A 357 15.30 -4.31 4.91
N GLY A 358 15.09 -3.95 6.18
CA GLY A 358 14.01 -4.49 7.01
C GLY A 358 12.63 -4.16 6.43
N ALA A 359 12.40 -2.90 6.06
CA ALA A 359 11.15 -2.46 5.44
C ALA A 359 10.90 -3.15 4.09
N TYR A 360 11.92 -3.25 3.24
CA TYR A 360 11.81 -3.99 1.98
C TYR A 360 11.52 -5.48 2.21
N GLY A 361 12.17 -6.10 3.19
CA GLY A 361 11.91 -7.48 3.60
C GLY A 361 10.46 -7.70 4.03
N GLN A 362 9.90 -6.79 4.84
CA GLN A 362 8.49 -6.84 5.25
C GLN A 362 7.53 -6.72 4.07
N LEU A 363 7.80 -5.82 3.11
CA LEU A 363 7.01 -5.70 1.88
C LEU A 363 7.06 -6.99 1.06
N ALA A 364 8.26 -7.54 0.85
CA ALA A 364 8.43 -8.79 0.11
C ALA A 364 7.71 -9.97 0.80
N THR A 365 7.77 -10.03 2.13
CA THR A 365 7.02 -11.01 2.93
C THR A 365 5.52 -10.82 2.78
N MET A 366 5.00 -9.59 2.86
CA MET A 366 3.56 -9.34 2.68
C MET A 366 3.08 -9.83 1.31
N VAL A 367 3.76 -9.40 0.23
CA VAL A 367 3.39 -9.77 -1.14
C VAL A 367 3.52 -11.29 -1.33
N GLY A 368 4.60 -11.89 -0.84
CA GLY A 368 4.84 -13.33 -0.94
C GLY A 368 3.79 -14.15 -0.18
N SER A 369 3.50 -13.79 1.06
CA SER A 369 2.48 -14.46 1.89
C SER A 369 1.09 -14.32 1.29
N LYS A 370 0.68 -13.12 0.86
CA LYS A 370 -0.62 -12.91 0.22
C LYS A 370 -0.74 -13.66 -1.10
N THR A 371 0.33 -13.71 -1.89
CA THR A 371 0.36 -14.49 -3.14
C THR A 371 0.18 -15.99 -2.86
N ASN A 372 0.89 -16.52 -1.86
CA ASN A 372 0.77 -17.93 -1.49
C ASN A 372 -0.63 -18.26 -0.93
N GLU A 373 -1.18 -17.39 -0.08
CA GLU A 373 -2.55 -17.49 0.44
C GLU A 373 -3.57 -17.56 -0.70
N VAL A 374 -3.53 -16.59 -1.63
CA VAL A 374 -4.45 -16.55 -2.77
C VAL A 374 -4.26 -17.76 -3.69
N LYS A 375 -3.04 -18.26 -3.86
CA LYS A 375 -2.78 -19.49 -4.64
C LYS A 375 -3.43 -20.71 -4.00
N VAL A 376 -3.23 -20.93 -2.70
CA VAL A 376 -3.83 -22.06 -1.97
C VAL A 376 -5.36 -21.97 -2.00
N MET A 377 -5.93 -20.78 -1.78
CA MET A 377 -7.36 -20.55 -1.87
C MET A 377 -7.91 -20.81 -3.28
N LYS A 378 -7.21 -20.37 -4.32
CA LYS A 378 -7.58 -20.63 -5.72
C LYS A 378 -7.60 -22.13 -6.01
N ASP A 379 -6.57 -22.87 -5.59
CA ASP A 379 -6.47 -24.32 -5.84
C ASP A 379 -7.62 -25.06 -5.13
N ALA A 380 -7.89 -24.72 -3.86
CA ALA A 380 -9.02 -25.28 -3.10
C ALA A 380 -10.38 -24.96 -3.75
N GLN A 381 -10.61 -23.69 -4.11
CA GLN A 381 -11.87 -23.27 -4.73
C GLN A 381 -12.09 -23.90 -6.10
N THR A 382 -11.01 -24.14 -6.87
CA THR A 382 -11.07 -24.84 -8.15
C THR A 382 -11.46 -26.30 -7.97
N ALA A 383 -10.95 -26.98 -6.93
CA ALA A 383 -11.36 -28.35 -6.60
C ALA A 383 -12.84 -28.41 -6.19
N ILE A 384 -13.30 -27.50 -5.32
CA ILE A 384 -14.71 -27.41 -4.91
C ILE A 384 -15.61 -27.14 -6.11
N LEU A 385 -15.22 -26.23 -7.01
CA LEU A 385 -15.98 -25.95 -8.23
C LEU A 385 -16.09 -27.20 -9.10
N LYS A 386 -14.99 -27.94 -9.28
CA LYS A 386 -14.99 -29.18 -10.05
C LYS A 386 -15.94 -30.21 -9.44
N ASP A 387 -15.87 -30.44 -8.14
CA ASP A 387 -16.74 -31.40 -7.45
C ASP A 387 -18.22 -30.98 -7.51
N ALA A 388 -18.52 -29.68 -7.37
CA ALA A 388 -19.87 -29.15 -7.49
C ALA A 388 -20.42 -29.31 -8.92
N VAL A 389 -19.60 -29.08 -9.95
CA VAL A 389 -19.99 -29.28 -11.35
C VAL A 389 -20.29 -30.76 -11.60
N VAL A 390 -19.42 -31.67 -11.15
CA VAL A 390 -19.65 -33.13 -11.29
C VAL A 390 -20.91 -33.55 -10.53
N SER A 391 -21.13 -33.05 -9.30
CA SER A 391 -22.35 -33.35 -8.54
C SER A 391 -23.61 -32.85 -9.23
N ARG A 392 -23.56 -31.66 -9.86
CA ARG A 392 -24.68 -31.13 -10.65
C ARG A 392 -24.93 -31.99 -11.90
N GLU A 393 -23.87 -32.36 -12.62
CA GLU A 393 -23.94 -33.23 -13.80
C GLU A 393 -24.47 -34.63 -13.46
N ASN A 394 -24.19 -35.16 -12.26
CA ASN A 394 -24.77 -36.44 -11.82
C ASN A 394 -26.28 -36.36 -11.53
N VAL A 395 -26.79 -35.19 -11.16
CA VAL A 395 -28.24 -34.97 -10.92
C VAL A 395 -28.96 -34.60 -12.21
N SER A 396 -28.33 -33.77 -13.04
CA SER A 396 -28.85 -33.33 -14.35
C SER A 396 -28.59 -34.34 -15.47
N GLY A 397 -27.73 -35.33 -15.22
CA GLY A 397 -27.38 -36.38 -16.16
C GLY A 397 -28.60 -37.23 -16.41
N VAL A 398 -29.08 -37.21 -17.66
CA VAL A 398 -30.16 -38.06 -18.09
C VAL A 398 -29.74 -39.50 -17.81
N ASN A 399 -30.47 -40.17 -16.92
CA ASN A 399 -30.22 -41.56 -16.62
C ASN A 399 -30.62 -42.35 -17.88
N LEU A 400 -29.65 -42.69 -18.72
CA LEU A 400 -29.87 -43.39 -20.00
C LEU A 400 -30.69 -44.67 -19.80
N ASP A 401 -30.63 -45.29 -18.62
CA ASP A 401 -31.43 -46.44 -18.24
C ASP A 401 -32.92 -46.09 -18.03
N GLU A 402 -33.21 -44.90 -17.49
CA GLU A 402 -34.57 -44.40 -17.27
C GLU A 402 -35.18 -43.86 -18.58
N GLU A 403 -34.39 -43.21 -19.42
CA GLU A 403 -34.79 -42.80 -20.76
C GLU A 403 -34.97 -44.02 -21.68
N ALA A 404 -34.10 -45.04 -21.60
CA ALA A 404 -34.28 -46.32 -22.29
C ALA A 404 -35.47 -47.12 -21.76
N ALA A 405 -35.74 -47.10 -20.45
CA ALA A 405 -36.93 -47.71 -19.86
C ALA A 405 -38.21 -47.02 -20.32
N ASN A 406 -38.22 -45.68 -20.37
CA ASN A 406 -39.33 -44.91 -20.92
C ASN A 406 -39.48 -45.14 -22.43
N LEU A 407 -38.38 -45.23 -23.17
CA LEU A 407 -38.41 -45.54 -24.61
C LEU A 407 -38.93 -46.96 -24.88
N LEU A 408 -38.52 -47.95 -24.08
CA LEU A 408 -39.06 -49.32 -24.12
C LEU A 408 -40.55 -49.34 -23.77
N LYS A 409 -40.97 -48.58 -22.76
CA LYS A 409 -42.38 -48.42 -22.39
C LYS A 409 -43.20 -47.79 -23.50
N TYR A 410 -42.68 -46.76 -24.17
CA TYR A 410 -43.34 -46.14 -25.33
C TYR A 410 -43.38 -47.07 -26.54
N GLN A 411 -42.32 -47.86 -26.78
CA GLN A 411 -42.32 -48.90 -27.82
C GLN A 411 -43.34 -50.00 -27.52
N GLN A 412 -43.45 -50.47 -26.28
CA GLN A 412 -44.45 -51.46 -25.87
C GLN A 412 -45.87 -50.91 -25.96
N ALA A 413 -46.10 -49.66 -25.56
CA ALA A 413 -47.39 -49.00 -25.68
C ALA A 413 -47.80 -48.81 -27.16
N TYR A 414 -46.84 -48.48 -28.03
CA TYR A 414 -47.07 -48.36 -29.47
C TYR A 414 -47.37 -49.72 -30.12
N GLN A 415 -46.63 -50.78 -29.74
CA GLN A 415 -46.90 -52.15 -30.19
C GLN A 415 -48.25 -52.68 -29.68
N ALA A 416 -48.62 -52.38 -28.44
CA ALA A 416 -49.93 -52.73 -27.90
C ALA A 416 -51.05 -52.01 -28.65
N SER A 417 -50.88 -50.71 -28.90
CA SER A 417 -51.83 -49.90 -29.67
C SER A 417 -51.97 -50.39 -31.12
N SER A 418 -50.87 -50.79 -31.77
CA SER A 418 -50.92 -51.34 -33.14
C SER A 418 -51.61 -52.71 -33.20
N LYS A 419 -51.42 -53.57 -32.18
CA LYS A 419 -52.18 -54.83 -32.03
C LYS A 419 -53.68 -54.58 -31.84
N VAL A 420 -54.06 -53.58 -31.04
CA VAL A 420 -55.47 -53.20 -30.87
C VAL A 420 -56.06 -52.76 -32.22
N VAL A 421 -55.34 -51.96 -33.00
CA VAL A 421 -55.77 -51.54 -34.34
C VAL A 421 -55.87 -52.73 -35.32
N GLN A 422 -54.91 -53.67 -35.27
CA GLN A 422 -54.96 -54.89 -36.10
C GLN A 422 -56.14 -55.81 -35.73
N ILE A 423 -56.40 -55.99 -34.43
CA ILE A 423 -57.53 -56.80 -33.95
C ILE A 423 -58.85 -56.10 -34.32
N ALA A 424 -58.93 -54.78 -34.16
CA ALA A 424 -60.09 -54.00 -34.59
C ALA A 424 -60.32 -54.15 -36.10
N GLY A 425 -59.28 -54.07 -36.93
CA GLY A 425 -59.36 -54.33 -38.38
C GLY A 425 -59.82 -55.76 -38.69
N SER A 426 -59.26 -56.77 -38.03
CA SER A 426 -59.65 -58.18 -38.21
C SER A 426 -61.08 -58.46 -37.77
N LEU A 427 -61.57 -57.81 -36.70
CA LEU A 427 -62.96 -57.89 -36.27
C LEU A 427 -63.89 -57.21 -37.28
N PHE A 428 -63.46 -56.08 -37.84
CA PHE A 428 -64.21 -55.36 -38.87
C PHE A 428 -64.33 -56.18 -40.16
N ASP A 429 -63.23 -56.79 -40.62
CA ASP A 429 -63.21 -57.67 -41.79
C ASP A 429 -64.02 -58.96 -41.56
N SER A 430 -63.98 -59.52 -40.34
CA SER A 430 -64.81 -60.69 -39.98
C SER A 430 -66.30 -60.37 -39.99
N ILE A 431 -66.69 -59.16 -39.53
CA ILE A 431 -68.07 -58.69 -39.61
C ILE A 431 -68.47 -58.48 -41.09
N LEU A 432 -67.59 -57.92 -41.92
CA LEU A 432 -67.82 -57.74 -43.35
C LEU A 432 -67.98 -59.07 -44.10
N GLN A 433 -67.15 -60.08 -43.80
CA GLN A 433 -67.27 -61.43 -44.38
C GLN A 433 -68.46 -62.25 -43.86
N ALA A 434 -69.00 -61.92 -42.69
CA ALA A 434 -70.17 -62.60 -42.14
C ALA A 434 -71.50 -62.02 -42.66
N VAL A 435 -71.48 -60.86 -43.32
CA VAL A 435 -72.67 -60.11 -43.78
C VAL A 435 -72.76 -60.03 -45.31
N GLY A 436 -71.72 -60.40 -46.05
CA GLY A 436 -71.75 -60.63 -47.51
C GLY A 436 -71.70 -62.11 -47.83
#